data_AF-A0A1V2QNX0-F1
#
_entry.id   AF-A0A1V2QNX0-F1
#
_cell.length_a   1.000
_cell.length_b   1.000
_cell.length_c   1.000
_cell.angle_alpha   90.00
_cell.angle_beta   90.00
_cell.angle_gamma   90.00
#
_symmetry.space_group_name_H-M   'P 1'
#
loop_
_entity.id
_entity.type
_entity.pdbx_description
1 polymer ?
#
loop_
_entity_poly.entity_id
_entity_poly.type
_entity_poly.pdbx_seq_one_letter_code
_entity_poly.pdbx_strand_id
1 'polypeptide(L)'
;MPGPGALPVLRAPQSRRHAIRTFDEKGRIGDRLLFGVLEWHSRMPVSIRVHAGGALVVCRDPRGGSALTERTMVAVPAPILRWCGFARREQVLLVAVPSLSALVIHGQETLDRLLPDPERMVTEARPAGEGSPVSRTLPSGTPGVVGADRGAEVAGG
;
A
#
# COMPACT_ATOMS: atom_id res chain seq x y z
N MET A 1 -17.95 32.05 2.87
CA MET A 1 -16.93 31.09 3.34
C MET A 1 -17.08 29.80 2.55
N PRO A 2 -16.20 29.48 1.59
CA PRO A 2 -16.22 28.18 0.92
C PRO A 2 -15.65 27.12 1.89
N GLY A 3 -16.39 26.03 2.10
CA GLY A 3 -15.96 24.93 2.96
C GLY A 3 -14.72 24.20 2.41
N PRO A 4 -13.95 23.49 3.26
CA PRO A 4 -12.80 22.73 2.82
C PRO A 4 -13.25 21.69 1.79
N GLY A 5 -12.66 21.74 0.59
CA GLY A 5 -12.97 20.83 -0.50
C GLY A 5 -12.89 19.37 -0.02
N ALA A 6 -13.87 18.57 -0.41
CA ALA A 6 -13.94 17.16 -0.04
C ALA A 6 -12.63 16.45 -0.45
N LEU A 7 -11.80 16.11 0.53
CA LEU A 7 -10.63 15.29 0.30
C LEU A 7 -11.08 13.93 -0.28
N PRO A 8 -10.38 13.39 -1.28
CA PRO A 8 -10.75 12.11 -1.88
C PRO A 8 -10.84 11.05 -0.79
N VAL A 9 -11.94 10.28 -0.81
CA VAL A 9 -12.27 9.25 0.18
C VAL A 9 -11.04 8.36 0.44
N LEU A 10 -10.57 8.38 1.69
CA LEU A 10 -9.50 7.52 2.19
C LEU A 10 -9.88 6.06 1.94
N ARG A 11 -8.92 5.29 1.42
CA ARG A 11 -9.11 3.90 1.01
C ARG A 11 -9.94 3.12 2.04
N ALA A 12 -10.97 2.42 1.57
CA ALA A 12 -11.78 1.56 2.42
C ALA A 12 -10.90 0.56 3.20
N PRO A 13 -11.24 0.23 4.46
CA PRO A 13 -10.51 -0.77 5.23
C PRO A 13 -10.51 -2.09 4.46
N GLN A 14 -9.33 -2.54 4.03
CA GLN A 14 -9.23 -3.80 3.30
C GLN A 14 -9.45 -4.94 4.29
N SER A 15 -10.50 -5.73 4.08
CA SER A 15 -10.79 -6.92 4.91
C SER A 15 -9.69 -8.00 4.80
N ARG A 16 -8.90 -7.94 3.73
CA ARG A 16 -7.76 -8.83 3.49
C ARG A 16 -6.48 -8.13 3.89
N ARG A 17 -5.64 -8.82 4.66
CA ARG A 17 -4.33 -8.32 5.05
C ARG A 17 -3.27 -8.89 4.11
N HIS A 18 -2.37 -8.02 3.69
CA HIS A 18 -1.33 -8.33 2.70
C HIS A 18 0.06 -8.10 3.30
N ALA A 19 1.03 -8.91 2.92
CA ALA A 19 2.44 -8.66 3.21
C ALA A 19 3.31 -9.17 2.06
N ILE A 20 4.51 -8.60 1.90
CA ILE A 20 5.54 -9.17 1.02
C ILE A 20 6.61 -9.80 1.90
N ARG A 21 6.94 -11.06 1.62
CA ARG A 21 7.97 -11.82 2.34
C ARG A 21 8.84 -12.60 1.37
N THR A 22 10.05 -12.89 1.80
CA THR A 22 10.99 -13.70 1.05
C THR A 22 10.98 -15.12 1.59
N PHE A 23 10.98 -16.12 0.71
CA PHE A 23 11.27 -17.48 1.12
C PHE A 23 12.68 -17.57 1.71
N ASP A 24 12.85 -18.21 2.87
CA ASP A 24 14.19 -18.52 3.34
C ASP A 24 14.84 -19.64 2.49
N GLU A 25 16.10 -19.98 2.78
CA GLU A 25 16.84 -21.02 2.05
C GLU A 25 16.18 -22.40 2.08
N LYS A 26 15.31 -22.64 3.07
CA LYS A 26 14.57 -23.89 3.26
C LYS A 26 13.15 -23.81 2.71
N GLY A 27 12.78 -22.74 2.00
CA GLY A 27 11.43 -22.55 1.47
C GLY A 27 10.39 -22.23 2.55
N ARG A 28 10.81 -21.63 3.67
CA ARG A 28 9.92 -21.27 4.77
C ARG A 28 9.57 -19.79 4.73
N ILE A 29 8.35 -19.48 5.15
CA ILE A 29 7.85 -18.11 5.28
C ILE A 29 7.29 -17.90 6.68
N GLY A 30 7.74 -16.82 7.31
CA GLY A 30 7.24 -16.36 8.60
C GLY A 30 6.58 -15.00 8.46
N ASP A 31 5.36 -14.86 8.99
CA ASP A 31 4.75 -13.56 9.23
C ASP A 31 3.88 -13.59 10.48
N ARG A 32 4.40 -13.08 11.60
CA ARG A 32 3.70 -13.13 12.89
C ARG A 32 2.39 -12.33 12.88
N LEU A 33 2.32 -11.26 12.09
CA LEU A 33 1.13 -10.41 12.04
C LEU A 33 0.01 -11.07 11.24
N LEU A 34 0.32 -11.62 10.07
CA LEU A 34 -0.66 -12.38 9.27
C LEU A 34 -1.08 -13.65 9.98
N PHE A 35 -0.14 -14.41 10.55
CA PHE A 35 -0.47 -15.66 11.24
C PHE A 35 -1.27 -15.43 12.51
N GLY A 36 -1.02 -14.35 13.25
CA GLY A 36 -1.87 -13.96 14.39
C GLY A 36 -3.31 -13.67 13.97
N VAL A 37 -3.52 -13.10 12.79
CA VAL A 37 -4.86 -12.80 12.25
C VAL A 37 -5.59 -14.05 11.77
N LEU A 38 -4.84 -15.06 11.31
CA LEU A 38 -5.37 -16.37 10.96
C LEU A 38 -5.58 -17.27 12.19
N GLU A 39 -5.21 -16.79 13.38
CA GLU A 39 -5.16 -17.55 14.63
C GLU A 39 -4.25 -18.79 14.54
N TRP A 40 -3.22 -18.71 13.70
CA TRP A 40 -2.26 -19.78 13.50
C TRP A 40 -1.19 -19.76 14.58
N HIS A 41 -0.87 -20.94 15.09
CA HIS A 41 0.14 -21.15 16.13
C HIS A 41 1.16 -22.22 15.74
N SER A 42 2.23 -22.33 16.52
CA SER A 42 3.25 -23.37 16.36
C SER A 42 2.60 -24.76 16.26
N ARG A 43 3.16 -25.60 15.39
CA ARG A 43 2.71 -26.98 15.12
C ARG A 43 1.26 -27.12 14.66
N MET A 44 0.60 -26.03 14.29
CA MET A 44 -0.75 -26.10 13.74
C MET A 44 -0.72 -26.89 12.41
N PRO A 45 -1.55 -27.93 12.25
CA PRO A 45 -1.61 -28.71 11.04
C PRO A 45 -2.31 -27.91 9.92
N VAL A 46 -1.71 -27.94 8.75
CA VAL A 46 -2.14 -27.20 7.56
C VAL A 46 -2.04 -28.08 6.33
N SER A 47 -2.94 -27.85 5.37
CA SER A 47 -2.82 -28.40 4.03
C SER A 47 -2.25 -27.33 3.10
N ILE A 48 -1.34 -27.75 2.22
CA ILE A 48 -0.77 -26.91 1.16
C ILE A 48 -1.34 -27.41 -0.16
N ARG A 49 -1.96 -26.51 -0.90
CA ARG A 49 -2.64 -26.79 -2.17
C ARG A 49 -2.11 -25.83 -3.22
N VAL A 50 -2.08 -26.28 -4.47
CA VAL A 50 -1.70 -25.46 -5.63
C VAL A 50 -2.98 -25.04 -6.34
N HIS A 51 -3.15 -23.75 -6.58
CA HIS A 51 -4.25 -23.19 -7.36
C HIS A 51 -3.82 -23.02 -8.83
N ALA A 52 -4.79 -23.11 -9.74
CA ALA A 52 -4.55 -22.82 -11.16
C ALA A 52 -4.00 -21.39 -11.31
N GLY A 53 -2.86 -21.22 -11.99
CA GLY A 53 -2.16 -19.94 -12.09
C GLY A 53 -0.97 -19.76 -11.14
N GLY A 54 -0.49 -20.83 -10.49
CA GLY A 54 0.79 -20.84 -9.76
C GLY A 54 0.73 -20.32 -8.33
N ALA A 55 -0.45 -19.92 -7.84
CA ALA A 55 -0.62 -19.52 -6.45
C ALA A 55 -0.67 -20.73 -5.50
N LEU A 56 -0.10 -20.58 -4.30
CA LEU A 56 -0.23 -21.56 -3.24
C LEU A 56 -1.31 -21.15 -2.25
N VAL A 57 -2.13 -22.12 -1.86
CA VAL A 57 -3.15 -21.94 -0.83
C VAL A 57 -2.76 -22.82 0.35
N VAL A 58 -2.56 -22.19 1.49
CA VAL A 58 -2.29 -22.86 2.76
C VAL A 58 -3.48 -22.65 3.65
N CYS A 59 -4.13 -23.71 4.09
CA CYS A 59 -5.29 -23.61 4.98
C CYS A 59 -5.13 -24.52 6.18
N ARG A 60 -5.72 -24.13 7.30
CA ARG A 60 -5.82 -25.00 8.47
C ARG A 60 -6.54 -26.28 8.09
N ASP A 61 -5.91 -27.42 8.35
CA ASP A 61 -6.47 -28.73 8.08
C ASP A 61 -5.96 -29.70 9.16
N PRO A 62 -6.83 -30.20 10.06
CA PRO A 62 -6.45 -31.18 11.08
C PRO A 62 -5.85 -32.47 10.51
N ARG A 63 -6.13 -32.80 9.24
CA ARG A 63 -5.59 -33.95 8.52
C ARG A 63 -4.50 -33.56 7.52
N GLY A 64 -4.07 -32.29 7.55
CA GLY A 64 -3.04 -31.78 6.67
C GLY A 64 -1.71 -32.50 6.88
N GLY A 65 -1.06 -32.87 5.78
CA GLY A 65 0.26 -33.52 5.82
C GLY A 65 1.42 -32.58 6.16
N SER A 66 1.14 -31.30 6.43
CA SER A 66 2.13 -30.30 6.83
C SER A 66 1.69 -29.61 8.11
N ALA A 67 2.64 -28.97 8.78
CA ALA A 67 2.38 -28.18 9.96
C ALA A 67 3.25 -26.93 9.98
N LEU A 68 2.79 -25.90 10.69
CA LEU A 68 3.65 -24.77 11.01
C LEU A 68 4.83 -25.24 11.87
N THR A 69 6.01 -24.68 11.61
CA THR A 69 7.22 -24.94 12.40
C THR A 69 7.10 -24.37 13.82
N GLU A 70 8.04 -24.73 14.71
CA GLU A 70 8.13 -24.17 16.07
C GLU A 70 8.14 -22.64 16.11
N ARG A 71 8.72 -22.02 15.09
CA ARG A 71 8.82 -20.56 14.96
C ARG A 71 7.58 -19.94 14.31
N THR A 72 6.49 -20.71 14.19
CA THR A 72 5.26 -20.30 13.51
C THR A 72 5.59 -19.84 12.08
N MET A 73 6.30 -20.69 11.34
CA MET A 73 6.60 -20.48 9.91
C MET A 73 5.95 -21.58 9.09
N VAL A 74 5.42 -21.22 7.93
CA VAL A 74 4.94 -22.19 6.93
C VAL A 74 6.14 -22.71 6.16
N ALA A 75 6.36 -24.03 6.19
CA ALA A 75 7.38 -24.67 5.37
C ALA A 75 6.72 -25.19 4.08
N VAL A 76 7.10 -24.63 2.93
CA VAL A 76 6.63 -25.11 1.63
C VAL A 76 7.64 -26.12 1.09
N PRO A 77 7.23 -27.37 0.81
CA PRO A 77 8.11 -28.37 0.22
C PRO A 77 8.75 -27.90 -1.09
N ALA A 78 10.04 -28.16 -1.26
CA ALA A 78 10.79 -27.78 -2.45
C ALA A 78 10.18 -28.26 -3.78
N PRO A 79 9.59 -29.47 -3.90
CA PRO A 79 8.90 -29.88 -5.13
C PRO A 79 7.74 -28.95 -5.50
N ILE A 80 6.98 -28.50 -4.51
CA ILE A 80 5.83 -27.60 -4.70
C ILE A 80 6.31 -26.22 -5.16
N LEU A 81 7.38 -25.69 -4.55
CA LEU A 81 7.97 -24.42 -4.98
C LEU A 81 8.42 -24.49 -6.44
N ARG A 82 9.12 -25.56 -6.83
CA ARG A 82 9.56 -25.75 -8.22
C ARG A 82 8.40 -25.89 -9.19
N TRP A 83 7.35 -26.61 -8.84
CA TRP A 83 6.16 -26.75 -9.68
C TRP A 83 5.43 -25.42 -9.90
N CYS A 84 5.41 -24.55 -8.89
CA CYS A 84 4.83 -23.22 -9.01
C CYS A 84 5.77 -22.19 -9.67
N GLY A 85 6.99 -22.60 -10.01
CA GLY A 85 7.97 -21.72 -10.64
C GLY A 85 8.68 -20.76 -9.68
N PHE A 86 8.52 -20.92 -8.36
CA PHE A 86 9.18 -20.05 -7.39
C PHE A 86 10.70 -20.26 -7.36
N ALA A 87 11.45 -19.19 -7.52
CA ALA A 87 12.89 -19.13 -7.35
C ALA A 87 13.30 -19.20 -5.87
N ARG A 88 14.57 -19.55 -5.64
CA ARG A 88 15.15 -19.50 -4.30
C ARG A 88 15.23 -18.05 -3.83
N ARG A 89 14.81 -17.78 -2.59
CA ARG A 89 14.78 -16.43 -2.00
C ARG A 89 13.95 -15.45 -2.84
N GLU A 90 12.92 -15.95 -3.51
CA GLU A 90 11.96 -15.10 -4.19
C GLU A 90 11.09 -14.35 -3.18
N GLN A 91 10.77 -13.10 -3.50
CA GLN A 91 9.79 -12.32 -2.80
C GLN A 91 8.39 -12.69 -3.28
N VAL A 92 7.50 -12.98 -2.35
CA VAL A 92 6.13 -13.38 -2.63
C VAL A 92 5.14 -12.49 -1.89
N LEU A 93 3.99 -12.31 -2.51
CA LEU A 93 2.84 -11.64 -1.92
C LEU A 93 2.02 -12.64 -1.10
N LEU A 94 1.89 -12.35 0.18
CA LEU A 94 1.05 -13.08 1.12
C LEU A 94 -0.28 -12.37 1.27
N VAL A 95 -1.37 -13.15 1.24
CA VAL A 95 -2.74 -12.67 1.44
C VAL A 95 -3.39 -13.52 2.52
N ALA A 96 -3.68 -12.93 3.68
CA ALA A 96 -4.48 -13.59 4.70
C ALA A 96 -5.97 -13.50 4.35
N VAL A 97 -6.65 -14.63 4.46
CA VAL A 97 -8.10 -14.79 4.32
C VAL A 97 -8.63 -15.32 5.66
N PRO A 98 -8.93 -14.42 6.63
CA PRO A 98 -9.25 -14.82 8.00
C PRO A 98 -10.52 -15.66 8.10
N SER A 99 -11.53 -15.34 7.27
CA SER A 99 -12.81 -16.06 7.21
C SER A 99 -12.68 -17.55 6.88
N LEU A 100 -11.56 -17.95 6.27
CA LEU A 100 -11.28 -19.35 5.91
C LEU A 100 -10.06 -19.91 6.63
N SER A 101 -9.47 -19.15 7.58
CA SER A 101 -8.18 -19.47 8.20
C SER A 101 -7.15 -19.95 7.15
N ALA A 102 -7.02 -19.15 6.08
CA ALA A 102 -6.21 -19.49 4.92
C ALA A 102 -5.23 -18.36 4.56
N LEU A 103 -4.09 -18.76 4.01
CA LEU A 103 -3.06 -17.91 3.46
C LEU A 103 -2.89 -18.24 1.97
N VAL A 104 -3.01 -17.22 1.12
CA VAL A 104 -2.68 -17.36 -0.30
C VAL A 104 -1.32 -16.72 -0.56
N ILE A 105 -0.46 -17.42 -1.27
CA ILE A 105 0.88 -17.00 -1.65
C ILE A 105 0.91 -16.85 -3.16
N HIS A 106 1.18 -15.64 -3.63
CA HIS A 106 1.36 -15.31 -5.03
C HIS A 106 2.81 -14.91 -5.30
N GLY A 107 3.32 -15.23 -6.48
CA GLY A 107 4.56 -14.62 -6.94
C GLY A 107 4.34 -13.16 -7.33
N GLN A 108 5.43 -12.41 -7.41
CA GLN A 108 5.38 -10.98 -7.71
C GLN A 108 4.95 -10.70 -9.16
N GLU A 109 5.08 -11.66 -10.07
CA GLU A 109 4.59 -11.53 -11.45
C GLU A 109 3.06 -11.31 -11.50
N THR A 110 2.34 -11.66 -10.42
CA THR A 110 0.92 -11.33 -10.27
C THR A 110 0.69 -9.83 -10.13
N LEU A 111 1.61 -9.09 -9.52
CA LEU A 111 1.52 -7.63 -9.42
C LEU A 111 1.74 -6.99 -10.80
N ASP A 112 2.72 -7.47 -11.58
CA ASP A 112 3.00 -6.94 -12.92
C ASP A 112 1.82 -7.11 -13.88
N ARG A 113 1.00 -8.16 -13.68
CA ARG A 113 -0.24 -8.38 -14.46
C ARG A 113 -1.39 -7.46 -14.06
N LEU A 114 -1.44 -7.00 -12.81
CA LEU A 114 -2.59 -6.29 -12.24
C LEU A 114 -2.36 -4.78 -12.09
N LEU A 115 -1.10 -4.37 -11.97
CA LEU A 115 -0.73 -2.97 -11.88
C LEU A 115 -0.55 -2.39 -13.29
N PRO A 116 -0.77 -1.07 -13.47
CA PRO A 116 -0.43 -0.41 -14.72
C PRO A 116 1.07 -0.56 -15.00
N ASP A 117 1.43 -0.52 -16.28
CA ASP A 117 2.82 -0.63 -16.72
C ASP A 117 3.70 0.43 -16.00
N PRO A 118 4.67 0.01 -15.17
CA PRO A 118 5.48 0.92 -14.40
C PRO A 118 6.34 1.83 -15.28
N GLU A 119 6.81 1.36 -16.44
CA GLU A 119 7.63 2.18 -17.34
C GLU A 119 6.83 3.35 -17.92
N ARG A 120 5.62 3.06 -18.38
CA ARG A 120 4.68 4.08 -18.81
C ARG A 120 4.33 5.04 -17.69
N MET A 121 4.06 4.54 -16.48
CA MET A 121 3.76 5.41 -15.33
C MET A 121 4.89 6.38 -15.01
N VAL A 122 6.15 5.91 -15.06
CA VAL A 122 7.34 6.75 -14.84
C VAL A 122 7.46 7.80 -15.94
N THR A 123 7.20 7.43 -17.19
CA THR A 123 7.26 8.34 -18.35
C THR A 123 6.19 9.44 -18.28
N GLU A 124 5.00 9.10 -17.81
CA GLU A 124 3.86 10.03 -17.68
C GLU A 124 3.87 10.82 -16.37
N ALA A 125 4.75 10.49 -15.41
CA ALA A 125 4.81 11.11 -14.10
C ALA A 125 5.12 12.61 -14.20
N ARG A 126 4.31 13.43 -13.52
CA ARG A 126 4.54 14.88 -13.40
C ARG A 126 5.20 15.22 -12.07
N PRO A 127 6.02 16.29 -12.01
CA PRO A 127 6.60 16.76 -10.76
C PRO A 127 5.49 17.04 -9.73
N ALA A 128 5.68 16.54 -8.52
CA ALA A 128 4.79 16.79 -7.40
C ALA A 128 5.02 18.21 -6.88
N GLY A 129 4.49 19.21 -7.60
CA GLY A 129 4.49 20.60 -7.19
C GLY A 129 4.85 21.58 -8.29
N GLU A 130 3.90 21.91 -9.16
CA GLU A 130 3.84 23.22 -9.80
C GLU A 130 2.41 23.48 -10.30
N GLY A 131 1.71 24.35 -9.58
CA GLY A 131 0.33 24.73 -9.88
C GLY A 131 -0.51 25.04 -8.65
N SER A 132 -0.08 25.97 -7.79
CA SER A 132 -1.06 26.76 -7.02
C SER A 132 -1.38 28.01 -7.85
N PRO A 133 -2.60 28.14 -8.43
CA PRO A 133 -2.93 29.26 -9.28
C PRO A 133 -3.42 30.44 -8.42
N VAL A 134 -2.56 31.10 -7.65
CA VAL A 134 -2.90 32.40 -7.05
C VAL A 134 -1.67 33.31 -6.93
N SER A 135 -1.19 33.82 -8.05
CA SER A 135 -0.65 35.19 -8.08
C SER A 135 -1.61 36.03 -8.89
N ARG A 136 -2.73 36.41 -8.26
CA ARG A 136 -3.60 37.45 -8.78
C ARG A 136 -2.80 38.75 -8.73
N THR A 137 -2.27 39.16 -9.87
CA THR A 137 -1.74 40.50 -10.12
C THR A 137 -2.76 41.52 -9.59
N LEU A 138 -2.39 42.27 -8.56
CA LEU A 138 -3.14 43.44 -8.13
C LEU A 138 -2.99 44.51 -9.24
N PRO A 139 -4.07 45.05 -9.81
CA PRO A 139 -3.94 46.26 -10.60
C PRO A 139 -3.51 47.40 -9.68
N SER A 140 -2.44 48.05 -10.07
CA SER A 140 -1.99 49.35 -9.59
C SER A 140 -3.13 50.35 -9.66
N GLY A 141 -3.58 50.83 -8.51
CA GLY A 141 -4.58 51.89 -8.38
C GLY A 141 -4.20 52.81 -7.23
N THR A 142 -3.55 53.92 -7.54
CA THR A 142 -3.43 55.09 -6.66
C THR A 142 -4.79 55.78 -6.54
N PRO A 143 -5.26 56.13 -5.33
CA PRO A 143 -6.25 57.17 -5.18
C PRO A 143 -5.56 58.46 -4.76
N GLY A 144 -5.60 59.45 -5.65
CA GLY A 144 -5.31 60.84 -5.33
C GLY A 144 -6.50 61.55 -4.69
N VAL A 145 -6.19 62.36 -3.68
CA VAL A 145 -6.68 63.72 -3.37
C VAL A 145 -8.01 63.94 -2.62
N VAL A 146 -7.96 65.01 -1.81
CA VAL A 146 -8.98 65.80 -1.04
C VAL A 146 -9.02 65.44 0.45
N GLY A 147 -8.76 66.32 1.44
CA GLY A 147 -8.57 67.78 1.50
C GLY A 147 -9.45 68.40 2.60
N ALA A 148 -8.86 69.09 3.60
CA ALA A 148 -9.42 70.15 4.48
C ALA A 148 -8.46 70.37 5.68
N ASP A 149 -7.64 71.43 5.76
CA ASP A 149 -7.92 72.87 6.01
C ASP A 149 -8.17 73.24 7.50
N ARG A 150 -7.18 73.85 8.17
CA ARG A 150 -7.22 75.24 8.72
C ARG A 150 -6.16 75.53 9.79
N GLY A 151 -5.62 76.77 9.75
CA GLY A 151 -4.92 77.46 10.85
C GLY A 151 -3.69 78.24 10.34
N ALA A 152 -3.87 79.38 9.67
CA ALA A 152 -3.94 80.73 10.26
C ALA A 152 -2.57 81.31 10.65
N GLU A 153 -2.05 82.27 9.89
CA GLU A 153 -1.44 83.49 10.46
C GLU A 153 -1.41 84.62 9.41
N VAL A 154 -1.68 85.82 9.89
CA VAL A 154 -1.98 87.05 9.16
C VAL A 154 -0.92 88.11 9.49
N ALA A 155 -0.62 88.95 8.50
CA ALA A 155 0.01 90.29 8.56
C ALA A 155 1.50 90.36 8.95
N GLY A 156 2.33 91.20 8.35
CA GLY A 156 2.15 92.29 7.39
C GLY A 156 3.45 93.12 7.30
N GLY A 157 3.52 94.07 6.36
CA GLY A 157 4.53 95.14 6.35
C GLY A 157 5.69 94.94 5.39
#